data_AF-A0A7I0JAZ9-F1
#
_entry.id   AF-A0A7I0JAZ9-F1
#
_cell.length_a   1.000
_cell.length_b   1.000
_cell.length_c   1.000
_cell.angle_alpha   90.00
_cell.angle_beta   90.00
_cell.angle_gamma   90.00
#
_symmetry.space_group_name_H-M   'P 1'
#
loop_
_entity.id
_entity.type
_entity.pdbx_description
1 polymer ?
#
loop_
_entity_poly.entity_id
_entity_poly.type
_entity_poly.pdbx_seq_one_letter_code
_entity_poly.pdbx_strand_id
1 'polypeptide(L)'
;MLSLLRTLLDGAGAKAEDRLKDQFAVDLLAQRIRDAEAGLACAKQTLASLIVRQRAEQASLDQLDRRIADLETRTRSALAAGAEALAHDGASAIAELENEREVRRTTVRSLTEKTLRMRLSLEQAHRRIVDLNQGMISARAIDAEQKAQRRLNRSIGRTASLNEAEALLARIRERSDPFEEASILDEIDAGLSQEAIRGKLEEAGHGPSTKVRAQDVLERLKSTH
;
A
#
# COMPACT_ATOMS: atom_id res chain seq x y z
N MET A 1 -8.50 -14.22 42.39
CA MET A 1 -8.61 -12.84 41.85
C MET A 1 -7.30 -12.29 41.29
N LEU A 2 -6.13 -12.61 41.88
CA LEU A 2 -4.80 -12.19 41.37
C LEU A 2 -4.38 -12.80 40.01
N SER A 3 -4.95 -13.94 39.62
CA SER A 3 -4.69 -14.54 38.30
C SER A 3 -5.37 -13.79 37.15
N LEU A 4 -6.60 -13.30 37.33
CA LEU A 4 -7.32 -12.53 36.30
C LEU A 4 -6.63 -11.20 35.98
N LEU A 5 -6.10 -10.51 36.99
CA LEU A 5 -5.36 -9.25 36.81
C LEU A 5 -4.05 -9.48 36.05
N ARG A 6 -3.36 -10.60 36.29
CA ARG A 6 -2.13 -10.99 35.58
C ARG A 6 -2.41 -11.37 34.14
N THR A 7 -3.46 -12.14 33.88
CA THR A 7 -3.92 -12.48 32.52
C THR A 7 -4.43 -11.26 31.74
N LEU A 8 -5.04 -10.28 32.42
CA LEU A 8 -5.45 -9.01 31.81
C LEU A 8 -4.25 -8.10 31.50
N LEU A 9 -3.22 -8.08 32.34
CA LEU A 9 -1.97 -7.34 32.10
C LEU A 9 -1.12 -7.96 30.99
N ASP A 10 -0.95 -9.28 30.99
CA ASP A 10 -0.26 -10.01 29.92
C ASP A 10 -1.05 -9.96 28.60
N GLY A 11 -2.39 -10.03 28.67
CA GLY A 11 -3.28 -9.86 27.53
C GLY A 11 -3.40 -8.42 27.03
N ALA A 12 -3.24 -7.40 27.89
CA ALA A 12 -3.19 -6.00 27.50
C ALA A 12 -1.82 -5.62 26.93
N GLY A 13 -0.73 -6.20 27.43
CA GLY A 13 0.61 -6.10 26.87
C GLY A 13 0.70 -6.71 25.48
N ALA A 14 0.21 -7.95 25.29
CA ALA A 14 0.13 -8.59 23.98
C ALA A 14 -0.75 -7.81 22.99
N LYS A 15 -1.93 -7.33 23.43
CA LYS A 15 -2.82 -6.51 22.57
C LYS A 15 -2.26 -5.11 22.29
N ALA A 16 -1.46 -4.53 23.19
CA ALA A 16 -0.80 -3.24 22.96
C ALA A 16 0.42 -3.41 22.04
N GLU A 17 1.18 -4.49 22.19
CA GLU A 17 2.31 -4.85 21.33
C GLU A 17 1.83 -5.22 19.91
N ASP A 18 0.73 -5.97 19.79
CA ASP A 18 0.09 -6.28 18.50
C ASP A 18 -0.48 -5.02 17.83
N ARG A 19 -1.09 -4.09 18.59
CA ARG A 19 -1.56 -2.80 18.05
C ARG A 19 -0.41 -1.90 17.58
N LEU A 20 0.72 -1.91 18.29
CA LEU A 20 1.92 -1.18 17.88
C LEU A 20 2.54 -1.82 16.65
N LYS A 21 2.61 -3.16 16.60
CA LYS A 21 3.05 -3.91 15.42
C LYS A 21 2.14 -3.63 14.24
N ASP A 22 0.82 -3.63 14.39
CA ASP A 22 -0.14 -3.29 13.33
C ASP A 22 0.03 -1.84 12.85
N GLN A 23 0.28 -0.90 13.76
CA GLN A 23 0.47 0.51 13.43
C GLN A 23 1.74 0.76 12.62
N PHE A 24 2.80 -0.02 12.85
CA PHE A 24 4.08 0.07 12.12
C PHE A 24 4.32 -1.10 11.14
N ALA A 25 3.35 -2.00 10.96
CA ALA A 25 3.51 -3.23 10.18
C ALA A 25 3.86 -2.93 8.73
N VAL A 26 3.20 -1.91 8.18
CA VAL A 26 3.44 -1.42 6.81
C VAL A 26 4.85 -0.87 6.66
N ASP A 27 5.33 -0.10 7.64
CA ASP A 27 6.67 0.52 7.59
C ASP A 27 7.78 -0.52 7.80
N LEU A 28 7.55 -1.48 8.71
CA LEU A 28 8.44 -2.61 8.92
C LEU A 28 8.49 -3.50 7.67
N LEU A 29 7.36 -3.82 7.06
CA LEU A 29 7.30 -4.58 5.80
C LEU A 29 8.06 -3.85 4.69
N ALA A 30 7.88 -2.52 4.57
CA ALA A 30 8.62 -1.71 3.61
C ALA A 30 10.13 -1.79 3.83
N GLN A 31 10.59 -1.74 5.09
CA GLN A 31 12.01 -1.91 5.40
C GLN A 31 12.51 -3.29 5.03
N ARG A 32 11.77 -4.36 5.37
CA ARG A 32 12.15 -5.73 5.03
C ARG A 32 12.23 -5.98 3.53
N ILE A 33 11.34 -5.35 2.75
CA ILE A 33 11.39 -5.38 1.29
C ILE A 33 12.66 -4.70 0.78
N ARG A 34 12.99 -3.49 1.28
CA ARG A 34 14.24 -2.79 0.91
C ARG A 34 15.48 -3.61 1.23
N ASP A 35 15.53 -4.21 2.42
CA ASP A 35 16.64 -5.09 2.82
C ASP A 35 16.75 -6.30 1.87
N ALA A 36 15.63 -6.90 1.50
CA ALA A 36 15.58 -8.03 0.56
C ALA A 36 16.01 -7.63 -0.87
N GLU A 37 15.61 -6.45 -1.34
CA GLU A 37 16.05 -5.88 -2.62
C GLU A 37 17.55 -5.63 -2.67
N ALA A 38 18.13 -5.10 -1.59
CA ALA A 38 19.58 -4.92 -1.46
C ALA A 38 20.31 -6.28 -1.46
N GLY A 39 19.79 -7.27 -0.74
CA GLY A 39 20.29 -8.64 -0.77
C GLY A 39 20.23 -9.26 -2.17
N LEU A 40 19.10 -9.06 -2.89
CA LEU A 40 18.92 -9.52 -4.26
C LEU A 40 19.95 -8.88 -5.21
N ALA A 41 20.24 -7.59 -5.05
CA ALA A 41 21.24 -6.89 -5.85
C ALA A 41 22.65 -7.47 -5.64
N CYS A 42 23.05 -7.70 -4.38
CA CYS A 42 24.32 -8.34 -4.03
C CYS A 42 24.42 -9.77 -4.61
N ALA A 43 23.35 -10.55 -4.52
CA ALA A 43 23.30 -11.90 -5.06
C ALA A 43 23.40 -11.91 -6.61
N LYS A 44 22.81 -10.91 -7.30
CA LYS A 44 22.99 -10.73 -8.75
C LYS A 44 24.44 -10.42 -9.13
N GLN A 45 25.14 -9.59 -8.36
CA GLN A 45 26.57 -9.32 -8.57
C GLN A 45 27.40 -10.59 -8.39
N THR A 46 27.13 -11.36 -7.33
CA THR A 46 27.77 -12.65 -7.08
C THR A 46 27.55 -13.64 -8.23
N LEU A 47 26.33 -13.72 -8.75
CA LEU A 47 26.02 -14.53 -9.94
C LEU A 47 26.82 -14.07 -11.17
N ALA A 48 26.93 -12.77 -11.40
CA ALA A 48 27.72 -12.23 -12.50
C ALA A 48 29.19 -12.65 -12.39
N SER A 49 29.79 -12.55 -11.19
CA SER A 49 31.15 -13.03 -10.94
C SER A 49 31.32 -14.53 -11.19
N LEU A 50 30.33 -15.34 -10.78
CA LEU A 50 30.34 -16.79 -11.05
C LEU A 50 30.28 -17.09 -12.55
N ILE A 51 29.46 -16.37 -13.32
CA ILE A 51 29.35 -16.53 -14.77
C ILE A 51 30.67 -16.16 -15.47
N VAL A 52 31.30 -15.06 -15.06
CA VAL A 52 32.61 -14.66 -15.61
C VAL A 52 33.65 -15.73 -15.33
N ARG A 53 33.71 -16.24 -14.09
CA ARG A 53 34.63 -17.31 -13.73
C ARG A 53 34.37 -18.59 -14.51
N GLN A 54 33.11 -19.00 -14.65
CA GLN A 54 32.71 -20.15 -15.46
C GLN A 54 33.19 -20.02 -16.91
N ARG A 55 33.02 -18.83 -17.52
CA ARG A 55 33.48 -18.57 -18.89
C ARG A 55 35.01 -18.63 -19.02
N ALA A 56 35.73 -18.11 -18.04
CA ALA A 56 37.19 -18.15 -18.03
C ALA A 56 37.73 -19.59 -17.93
N GLU A 57 37.13 -20.42 -17.06
CA GLU A 57 37.48 -21.84 -16.96
C GLU A 57 37.12 -22.61 -18.23
N GLN A 58 35.96 -22.32 -18.84
CA GLN A 58 35.59 -22.90 -20.13
C GLN A 58 36.59 -22.54 -21.22
N ALA A 59 36.98 -21.26 -21.33
CA ALA A 59 37.97 -20.84 -22.33
C ALA A 59 39.33 -21.52 -22.13
N SER A 60 39.72 -21.73 -20.87
CA SER A 60 40.94 -22.46 -20.52
C SER A 60 40.85 -23.94 -20.88
N LEU A 61 39.69 -24.57 -20.65
CA LEU A 61 39.41 -25.94 -21.08
C LEU A 61 39.48 -26.07 -22.61
N ASP A 62 38.84 -25.16 -23.34
CA ASP A 62 38.86 -25.14 -24.81
C ASP A 62 40.30 -24.96 -25.35
N GLN A 63 41.14 -24.17 -24.67
CA GLN A 63 42.54 -24.01 -25.02
C GLN A 63 43.35 -25.30 -24.79
N LEU A 64 43.10 -26.01 -23.68
CA LEU A 64 43.72 -27.31 -23.44
C LEU A 64 43.31 -28.34 -24.50
N ASP A 65 42.02 -28.39 -24.86
CA ASP A 65 41.51 -29.31 -25.87
C ASP A 65 42.20 -29.08 -27.24
N ARG A 66 42.42 -27.82 -27.62
CA ARG A 66 43.18 -27.48 -28.84
C ARG A 66 44.65 -27.91 -28.77
N ARG A 67 45.30 -27.72 -27.61
CA ARG A 67 46.70 -28.14 -27.41
C ARG A 67 46.85 -29.65 -27.49
N ILE A 68 45.91 -30.39 -26.88
CA ILE A 68 45.85 -31.85 -26.95
C ILE A 68 45.70 -32.29 -28.41
N ALA A 69 44.74 -31.74 -29.15
CA ALA A 69 44.50 -32.11 -30.55
C ALA A 69 45.71 -31.81 -31.48
N ASP A 70 46.39 -30.68 -31.29
CA ASP A 70 47.63 -30.35 -32.02
C ASP A 70 48.75 -31.36 -31.69
N LEU A 71 48.94 -31.66 -30.40
CA LEU A 71 49.97 -32.60 -29.97
C LEU A 71 49.67 -34.03 -30.41
N GLU A 72 48.41 -34.47 -30.40
CA GLU A 72 47.96 -35.74 -30.95
C GLU A 72 48.27 -35.86 -32.45
N THR A 73 48.04 -34.80 -33.21
CA THR A 73 48.34 -34.76 -34.65
C THR A 73 49.84 -34.94 -34.89
N ARG A 74 50.68 -34.24 -34.12
CA ARG A 74 52.15 -34.32 -34.23
C ARG A 74 52.69 -35.67 -33.75
N THR A 75 52.16 -36.20 -32.65
CA THR A 75 52.54 -37.49 -32.09
C THR A 75 52.21 -38.62 -33.07
N ARG A 76 51.05 -38.55 -33.73
CA ARG A 76 50.66 -39.49 -34.80
C ARG A 76 51.59 -39.42 -36.01
N SER A 77 52.04 -38.21 -36.38
CA SER A 77 53.02 -38.03 -37.45
C SER A 77 54.38 -38.65 -37.08
N ALA A 78 54.84 -38.48 -35.84
CA ALA A 78 56.07 -39.09 -35.34
C ALA A 78 55.99 -40.63 -35.35
N LEU A 79 54.86 -41.20 -34.94
CA LEU A 79 54.59 -42.65 -35.04
C LEU A 79 54.66 -43.13 -36.50
N ALA A 80 54.00 -42.42 -37.43
CA ALA A 80 54.01 -42.78 -38.84
C ALA A 80 55.42 -42.70 -39.47
N ALA A 81 56.28 -41.82 -38.95
CA ALA A 81 57.67 -41.69 -39.36
C ALA A 81 58.63 -42.69 -38.67
N GLY A 82 58.13 -43.56 -37.78
CA GLY A 82 58.94 -44.52 -37.03
C GLY A 82 59.80 -43.88 -35.93
N ALA A 83 59.53 -42.63 -35.55
CA ALA A 83 60.25 -41.91 -34.51
C ALA A 83 59.70 -42.24 -33.11
N GLU A 84 59.87 -43.49 -32.68
CA GLU A 84 59.26 -44.05 -31.46
C GLU A 84 59.56 -43.25 -30.18
N ALA A 85 60.78 -42.75 -30.01
CA ALA A 85 61.14 -41.94 -28.84
C ALA A 85 60.33 -40.62 -28.78
N LEU A 86 60.22 -39.91 -29.91
CA LEU A 86 59.44 -38.67 -30.00
C LEU A 86 57.94 -38.93 -29.82
N ALA A 87 57.45 -40.06 -30.33
CA ALA A 87 56.08 -40.48 -30.12
C ALA A 87 55.77 -40.79 -28.65
N HIS A 88 56.70 -41.45 -27.95
CA HIS A 88 56.57 -41.74 -26.52
C HIS A 88 56.54 -40.45 -25.68
N ASP A 89 57.42 -39.49 -25.97
CA ASP A 89 57.43 -38.18 -25.31
C ASP A 89 56.12 -37.41 -25.58
N GLY A 90 55.64 -37.44 -26.83
CA GLY A 90 54.35 -36.87 -27.21
C GLY A 90 53.18 -37.49 -26.46
N ALA A 91 53.14 -38.82 -26.35
CA ALA A 91 52.11 -39.54 -25.60
C ALA A 91 52.14 -39.21 -24.10
N SER A 92 53.34 -39.08 -23.51
CA SER A 92 53.50 -38.70 -22.10
C SER A 92 52.96 -37.28 -21.85
N ALA A 93 53.30 -36.32 -22.72
CA ALA A 93 52.81 -34.95 -22.62
C ALA A 93 51.29 -34.84 -22.88
N ILE A 94 50.72 -35.66 -23.78
CA ILE A 94 49.26 -35.75 -23.96
C ILE A 94 48.62 -36.23 -22.66
N ALA A 95 49.13 -37.30 -22.04
CA ALA A 95 48.57 -37.84 -20.80
C ALA A 95 48.55 -36.81 -19.66
N GLU A 96 49.60 -36.00 -19.52
CA GLU A 96 49.63 -34.88 -18.55
C GLU A 96 48.53 -33.84 -18.84
N LEU A 97 48.38 -33.42 -20.10
CA LEU A 97 47.35 -32.45 -20.50
C LEU A 97 45.93 -33.00 -20.33
N GLU A 98 45.71 -34.29 -20.59
CA GLU A 98 44.41 -34.95 -20.40
C GLU A 98 44.01 -35.02 -18.92
N ASN A 99 44.97 -35.26 -18.04
CA ASN A 99 44.75 -35.22 -16.60
C ASN A 99 44.36 -33.80 -16.14
N GLU A 100 45.06 -32.77 -16.63
CA GLU A 100 44.69 -31.37 -16.35
C GLU A 100 43.28 -31.03 -16.89
N ARG A 101 42.98 -31.47 -18.13
CA ARG A 101 41.67 -31.29 -18.77
C ARG A 101 40.55 -31.85 -17.92
N GLU A 102 40.71 -33.02 -17.32
CA GLU A 102 39.66 -33.64 -16.51
C GLU A 102 39.37 -32.86 -15.22
N VAL A 103 40.42 -32.35 -14.56
CA VAL A 103 40.29 -31.47 -13.39
C VAL A 103 39.53 -30.19 -13.76
N ARG A 104 39.89 -29.56 -14.88
CA ARG A 104 39.21 -28.34 -15.36
C ARG A 104 37.77 -28.62 -15.78
N ARG A 105 37.50 -29.72 -16.48
CA ARG A 105 36.15 -30.14 -16.88
C ARG A 105 35.25 -30.32 -15.66
N THR A 106 35.76 -30.96 -14.60
CA THR A 106 35.03 -31.11 -13.34
C THR A 106 34.73 -29.74 -12.70
N THR A 107 35.70 -28.82 -12.75
CA THR A 107 35.52 -27.45 -12.24
C THR A 107 34.45 -26.67 -13.02
N VAL A 108 34.48 -26.73 -14.35
CA VAL A 108 33.48 -26.13 -15.24
C VAL A 108 32.09 -26.68 -14.95
N ARG A 109 31.95 -28.00 -14.80
CA ARG A 109 30.67 -28.65 -14.45
C ARG A 109 30.14 -28.13 -13.12
N SER A 110 30.99 -28.08 -12.09
CA SER A 110 30.61 -27.57 -10.76
C SER A 110 30.17 -26.10 -10.80
N LEU A 111 30.89 -25.25 -11.55
CA LEU A 111 30.53 -23.84 -11.72
C LEU A 111 29.21 -23.69 -12.47
N THR A 112 28.99 -24.49 -13.51
CA THR A 112 27.75 -24.48 -14.29
C THR A 112 26.53 -24.82 -13.42
N GLU A 113 26.63 -25.87 -12.61
CA GLU A 113 25.58 -26.25 -11.66
C GLU A 113 25.31 -25.17 -10.60
N LYS A 114 26.36 -24.55 -10.06
CA LYS A 114 26.24 -23.44 -9.09
C LYS A 114 25.57 -22.23 -9.70
N THR A 115 25.96 -21.84 -10.92
CA THR A 115 25.35 -20.74 -11.68
C THR A 115 23.87 -20.99 -11.92
N LEU A 116 23.49 -22.20 -12.33
CA LEU A 116 22.09 -22.55 -12.60
C LEU A 116 21.25 -22.52 -11.32
N ARG A 117 21.73 -23.12 -10.22
CA ARG A 117 21.04 -23.06 -8.92
C ARG A 117 20.87 -21.62 -8.43
N MET A 118 21.92 -20.81 -8.50
CA MET A 118 21.87 -19.41 -8.08
C MET A 118 20.86 -18.60 -8.90
N ARG A 119 20.78 -18.82 -10.22
CA ARG A 119 19.77 -18.19 -11.09
C ARG A 119 18.34 -18.52 -10.63
N LEU A 120 18.05 -19.79 -10.43
CA LEU A 120 16.72 -20.23 -9.99
C LEU A 120 16.34 -19.63 -8.63
N SER A 121 17.26 -19.64 -7.67
CA SER A 121 17.03 -19.01 -6.36
C SER A 121 16.82 -17.49 -6.46
N LEU A 122 17.56 -16.81 -7.32
CA LEU A 122 17.40 -15.38 -7.58
C LEU A 122 16.03 -15.06 -8.19
N GLU A 123 15.57 -15.85 -9.16
CA GLU A 123 14.25 -15.67 -9.79
C GLU A 123 13.12 -15.88 -8.76
N GLN A 124 13.22 -16.91 -7.93
CA GLN A 124 12.26 -17.16 -6.86
C GLN A 124 12.23 -16.01 -5.84
N ALA A 125 13.40 -15.56 -5.39
CA ALA A 125 13.51 -14.43 -4.48
C ALA A 125 12.93 -13.14 -5.08
N HIS A 126 13.22 -12.89 -6.36
CA HIS A 126 12.70 -11.73 -7.08
C HIS A 126 11.17 -11.74 -7.17
N ARG A 127 10.55 -12.87 -7.56
CA ARG A 127 9.08 -13.01 -7.59
C ARG A 127 8.48 -12.73 -6.22
N ARG A 128 9.05 -13.31 -5.16
CA ARG A 128 8.57 -13.10 -3.79
C ARG A 128 8.67 -11.64 -3.35
N ILE A 129 9.72 -10.93 -3.74
CA ILE A 129 9.86 -9.49 -3.47
C ILE A 129 8.79 -8.69 -4.21
N VAL A 130 8.48 -9.04 -5.47
CA VAL A 130 7.40 -8.41 -6.24
C VAL A 130 6.04 -8.65 -5.57
N ASP A 131 5.76 -9.87 -5.14
CA ASP A 131 4.51 -10.20 -4.45
C ASP A 131 4.37 -9.44 -3.11
N LEU A 132 5.45 -9.34 -2.34
CA LEU A 132 5.47 -8.56 -1.10
C LEU A 132 5.27 -7.07 -1.35
N ASN A 133 5.88 -6.52 -2.41
CA ASN A 133 5.67 -5.14 -2.83
C ASN A 133 4.20 -4.88 -3.18
N GLN A 134 3.58 -5.77 -3.95
CA GLN A 134 2.16 -5.63 -4.30
C GLN A 134 1.25 -5.74 -3.06
N GLY A 135 1.52 -6.72 -2.18
CA GLY A 135 0.82 -6.87 -0.91
C GLY A 135 0.95 -5.65 -0.01
N MET A 136 2.12 -5.01 0.03
CA MET A 136 2.36 -3.77 0.77
C MET A 136 1.53 -2.59 0.21
N ILE A 137 1.43 -2.46 -1.12
CA ILE A 137 0.61 -1.41 -1.76
C ILE A 137 -0.87 -1.59 -1.36
N SER A 138 -1.39 -2.81 -1.44
CA SER A 138 -2.75 -3.12 -1.00
C SER A 138 -2.96 -2.86 0.49
N ALA A 139 -2.02 -3.26 1.36
CA ALA A 139 -2.09 -3.00 2.79
C ALA A 139 -2.13 -1.50 3.12
N ARG A 140 -1.33 -0.69 2.40
CA ARG A 140 -1.34 0.78 2.52
C ARG A 140 -2.67 1.39 2.12
N ALA A 141 -3.27 0.92 1.03
CA ALA A 141 -4.58 1.40 0.59
C ALA A 141 -5.67 1.11 1.63
N ILE A 142 -5.70 -0.12 2.17
CA ILE A 142 -6.65 -0.52 3.22
C ILE A 142 -6.45 0.30 4.49
N ASP A 143 -5.20 0.49 4.94
CA ASP A 143 -4.91 1.30 6.13
C ASP A 143 -5.32 2.78 5.94
N ALA A 144 -5.09 3.35 4.76
CA ALA A 144 -5.52 4.70 4.41
C ALA A 144 -7.06 4.84 4.43
N GLU A 145 -7.77 3.86 3.86
CA GLU A 145 -9.24 3.80 3.87
C GLU A 145 -9.78 3.70 5.32
N GLN A 146 -9.24 2.80 6.13
CA GLN A 146 -9.62 2.66 7.53
C GLN A 146 -9.36 3.94 8.33
N LYS A 147 -8.22 4.61 8.10
CA LYS A 147 -7.90 5.90 8.71
C LYS A 147 -8.89 6.99 8.28
N ALA A 148 -9.26 7.04 7.00
CA ALA A 148 -10.26 7.97 6.47
C ALA A 148 -11.64 7.72 7.09
N GLN A 149 -12.10 6.47 7.15
CA GLN A 149 -13.37 6.09 7.77
C GLN A 149 -13.40 6.41 9.27
N ARG A 150 -12.30 6.15 10.01
CA ARG A 150 -12.20 6.53 11.44
C ARG A 150 -12.23 8.04 11.65
N ARG A 151 -11.67 8.84 10.72
CA ARG A 151 -11.76 10.31 10.75
C ARG A 151 -13.19 10.76 10.46
N LEU A 152 -13.83 10.19 9.44
CA LEU A 152 -15.21 10.46 9.07
C LEU A 152 -16.18 10.12 10.22
N ASN A 153 -16.05 8.94 10.83
CA ASN A 153 -16.89 8.56 11.98
C ASN A 153 -16.68 9.50 13.18
N ARG A 154 -15.45 9.97 13.42
CA ARG A 154 -15.17 10.99 14.44
C ARG A 154 -15.77 12.35 14.11
N SER A 155 -15.71 12.78 12.84
CA SER A 155 -16.35 14.02 12.41
C SER A 155 -17.87 13.92 12.43
N ILE A 156 -18.43 12.74 12.12
CA ILE A 156 -19.88 12.48 12.18
C ILE A 156 -20.37 12.48 13.64
N GLY A 157 -19.60 11.89 14.56
CA GLY A 157 -19.85 12.03 16.01
C GLY A 157 -19.79 13.49 16.49
N ARG A 158 -18.98 14.33 15.83
CA ARG A 158 -18.97 15.79 16.01
C ARG A 158 -20.15 16.51 15.35
N THR A 159 -20.68 16.02 14.22
CA THR A 159 -21.94 16.55 13.67
C THR A 159 -23.15 16.14 14.48
N ALA A 160 -23.13 15.00 15.18
CA ALA A 160 -24.16 14.70 16.18
C ALA A 160 -24.16 15.75 17.31
N SER A 161 -22.98 16.18 17.77
CA SER A 161 -22.88 17.33 18.71
C SER A 161 -23.21 18.69 18.08
N LEU A 162 -23.09 18.86 16.76
CA LEU A 162 -23.56 20.07 16.06
C LEU A 162 -25.07 20.07 15.89
N ASN A 163 -25.69 18.93 15.56
CA ASN A 163 -27.13 18.77 15.49
C ASN A 163 -27.77 18.89 16.87
N GLU A 164 -27.13 18.37 17.93
CA GLU A 164 -27.53 18.62 19.31
C GLU A 164 -27.35 20.09 19.71
N ALA A 165 -26.27 20.75 19.29
CA ALA A 165 -26.08 22.18 19.52
C ALA A 165 -27.09 23.05 18.74
N GLU A 166 -27.46 22.66 17.51
CA GLU A 166 -28.50 23.29 16.70
C GLU A 166 -29.89 23.06 17.32
N ALA A 167 -30.17 21.86 17.82
CA ALA A 167 -31.40 21.56 18.57
C ALA A 167 -31.44 22.32 19.90
N LEU A 168 -30.30 22.48 20.59
CA LEU A 168 -30.20 23.30 21.80
C LEU A 168 -30.40 24.79 21.48
N LEU A 169 -29.84 25.29 20.37
CA LEU A 169 -30.04 26.65 19.86
C LEU A 169 -31.49 26.91 19.47
N ALA A 170 -32.15 25.95 18.81
CA ALA A 170 -33.57 26.02 18.50
C ALA A 170 -34.41 26.07 19.79
N ARG A 171 -34.08 25.24 20.78
CA ARG A 171 -34.75 25.20 22.08
C ARG A 171 -34.50 26.45 22.94
N ILE A 172 -33.32 27.07 22.83
CA ILE A 172 -33.01 28.36 23.47
C ILE A 172 -33.73 29.49 22.73
N ARG A 173 -33.84 29.45 21.40
CA ARG A 173 -34.64 30.42 20.62
C ARG A 173 -36.14 30.30 20.88
N GLU A 174 -36.66 29.10 21.13
CA GLU A 174 -38.05 28.90 21.58
C GLU A 174 -38.26 29.31 23.04
N ARG A 175 -37.21 29.25 23.88
CA ARG A 175 -37.28 29.63 25.31
C ARG A 175 -36.99 31.12 25.55
N SER A 176 -36.23 31.74 24.67
CA SER A 176 -36.01 33.18 24.63
C SER A 176 -36.98 33.76 23.61
N ASP A 177 -38.24 33.84 23.98
CA ASP A 177 -39.16 34.80 23.41
C ASP A 177 -39.12 36.08 24.28
N PRO A 178 -38.48 37.17 23.83
CA PRO A 178 -38.59 38.46 24.49
C PRO A 178 -39.96 39.13 24.28
N PHE A 179 -40.93 38.45 23.66
CA PHE A 179 -42.26 38.99 23.38
C PHE A 179 -43.41 38.43 24.24
N GLU A 180 -43.15 37.49 25.16
CA GLU A 180 -44.10 37.25 26.28
C GLU A 180 -43.99 38.31 27.40
N GLU A 181 -43.00 39.22 27.34
CA GLU A 181 -42.90 40.38 28.25
C GLU A 181 -43.44 41.69 27.63
N ALA A 182 -43.70 41.71 26.31
CA ALA A 182 -44.34 42.83 25.63
C ALA A 182 -45.88 42.77 25.70
N SER A 183 -46.47 41.58 25.88
CA SER A 183 -47.93 41.42 25.95
C SER A 183 -48.54 41.70 27.33
N ILE A 184 -47.72 41.90 28.37
CA ILE A 184 -48.18 42.26 29.72
C ILE A 184 -47.94 43.75 30.01
N LEU A 185 -47.07 44.43 29.24
CA LEU A 185 -46.90 45.89 29.34
C LEU A 185 -47.88 46.70 28.47
N ASP A 186 -48.44 46.13 27.40
CA ASP A 186 -49.52 46.78 26.63
C ASP A 186 -50.91 46.62 27.28
N GLU A 187 -51.07 45.71 28.27
CA GLU A 187 -52.31 45.57 29.06
C GLU A 187 -52.44 46.60 30.21
N ILE A 188 -51.43 47.44 30.44
CA ILE A 188 -51.45 48.49 31.49
C ILE A 188 -51.54 49.93 30.92
N ASP A 189 -51.28 50.14 29.63
CA ASP A 189 -51.30 51.48 29.00
C ASP A 189 -52.52 51.78 28.10
N ALA A 190 -53.54 50.92 28.06
CA ALA A 190 -54.79 51.14 27.31
C ALA A 190 -56.05 51.36 28.18
N GLY A 191 -55.88 52.01 29.34
CA GLY A 191 -56.97 52.53 30.16
C GLY A 191 -56.88 54.06 30.27
N LEU A 192 -57.87 54.76 29.68
CA LEU A 192 -58.04 56.22 29.49
C LEU A 192 -57.60 56.65 28.07
N SER A 193 -58.43 57.13 27.14
CA SER A 193 -59.73 57.79 27.23
C SER A 193 -60.44 57.80 25.86
N GLN A 194 -61.75 57.56 25.87
CA GLN A 194 -62.77 57.91 24.86
C GLN A 194 -62.47 57.69 23.38
N GLU A 195 -62.67 56.47 22.85
CA GLU A 195 -63.30 56.28 21.53
C GLU A 195 -63.97 54.90 21.36
N ALA A 196 -64.27 54.23 22.50
CA ALA A 196 -64.99 52.96 22.58
C ALA A 196 -66.50 53.11 22.34
N ILE A 197 -66.88 53.80 21.26
CA ILE A 197 -68.25 53.86 20.73
C ILE A 197 -68.31 53.42 19.26
N ARG A 198 -67.18 53.11 18.60
CA ARG A 198 -67.17 52.68 17.20
C ARG A 198 -67.25 51.16 16.97
N GLY A 199 -66.74 50.35 17.91
CA GLY A 199 -66.86 48.88 17.85
C GLY A 199 -68.30 48.35 17.99
N LYS A 200 -69.20 49.17 18.54
CA LYS A 200 -70.65 48.88 18.59
C LYS A 200 -71.39 49.15 17.28
N LEU A 201 -70.73 49.69 16.25
CA LEU A 201 -71.31 49.96 14.93
C LEU A 201 -70.84 48.97 13.84
N GLU A 202 -69.89 48.08 14.11
CA GLU A 202 -69.50 46.99 13.20
C GLU A 202 -70.26 45.68 13.46
N GLU A 203 -70.70 45.44 14.70
CA GLU A 203 -71.74 44.44 15.01
C GLU A 203 -73.06 44.71 14.25
N ALA A 204 -73.23 45.93 13.70
CA ALA A 204 -74.35 46.35 12.86
C ALA A 204 -74.13 46.19 11.33
N GLY A 205 -73.04 45.56 10.89
CA GLY A 205 -72.92 45.07 9.49
C GLY A 205 -72.40 46.07 8.45
N HIS A 206 -71.22 46.66 8.67
CA HIS A 206 -70.55 47.50 7.68
C HIS A 206 -69.07 47.12 7.47
N GLY A 207 -68.68 46.77 6.23
CA GLY A 207 -67.31 46.92 5.74
C GLY A 207 -66.63 45.65 5.17
N PRO A 208 -66.09 45.65 3.92
CA PRO A 208 -65.85 44.42 3.18
C PRO A 208 -64.45 43.80 3.32
N SER A 209 -64.42 42.47 3.28
CA SER A 209 -63.25 41.58 3.20
C SER A 209 -62.77 41.42 1.75
N THR A 210 -61.46 41.50 1.50
CA THR A 210 -60.91 41.05 0.22
C THR A 210 -59.55 40.36 0.37
N LYS A 211 -59.60 39.04 0.61
CA LYS A 211 -58.51 38.10 0.33
C LYS A 211 -58.38 37.94 -1.19
N VAL A 212 -57.15 38.01 -1.71
CA VAL A 212 -56.81 37.58 -3.06
C VAL A 212 -56.51 36.08 -3.03
N ARG A 213 -57.18 35.32 -3.91
CA ARG A 213 -57.16 33.85 -4.01
C ARG A 213 -56.20 33.41 -5.12
N ALA A 214 -55.80 32.14 -5.11
CA ALA A 214 -54.83 31.53 -6.03
C ALA A 214 -55.11 31.68 -7.54
N GLN A 215 -56.31 32.12 -7.92
CA GLN A 215 -56.69 32.39 -9.31
C GLN A 215 -55.93 33.60 -9.90
N ASP A 216 -55.64 34.62 -9.08
CA ASP A 216 -55.02 35.89 -9.52
C ASP A 216 -53.51 35.75 -9.81
N VAL A 217 -52.88 34.68 -9.33
CA VAL A 217 -51.47 34.35 -9.63
C VAL A 217 -51.36 33.58 -10.96
N LEU A 218 -52.41 32.85 -11.34
CA LEU A 218 -52.42 31.97 -12.51
C LEU A 218 -52.61 32.76 -13.83
N GLU A 219 -53.27 33.92 -13.77
CA GLU A 219 -53.36 34.86 -14.89
C GLU A 219 -52.07 35.66 -15.10
N ARG A 220 -51.30 35.94 -14.03
CA ARG A 220 -49.98 36.61 -14.12
C ARG A 220 -48.92 35.77 -14.84
N LEU A 221 -49.03 34.44 -14.79
CA LEU A 221 -48.08 33.52 -15.44
C LEU A 221 -48.41 33.23 -16.92
N LYS A 222 -49.57 33.66 -17.41
CA LYS A 222 -50.00 33.45 -18.81
C LYS A 222 -49.74 34.65 -19.74
N SER A 223 -49.29 35.78 -19.22
CA SER A 223 -49.03 37.01 -19.99
C SER A 223 -47.54 37.31 -20.24
N THR A 224 -46.63 36.35 -19.99
CA THR A 224 -45.23 36.44 -20.44
C THR A 224 -45.04 35.57 -21.69
N HIS A 225 -45.52 36.08 -22.83
CA HIS A 225 -44.95 35.80 -24.16
C HIS A 225 -45.31 36.91 -25.14
#